data_AF-A0A942UW52-F1
#
_entry.id   AF-A0A942UW52-F1
#
_cell.length_a   1.000
_cell.length_b   1.000
_cell.length_c   1.000
_cell.angle_alpha   90.00
_cell.angle_beta   90.00
_cell.angle_gamma   90.00
#
_symmetry.space_group_name_H-M   'P 1'
#
loop_
_entity.id
_entity.type
_entity.pdbx_description
1 polymer ?
#
loop_
_entity_poly.entity_id
_entity_poly.type
_entity_poly.pdbx_seq_one_letter_code
_entity_poly.pdbx_strand_id
1 'polypeptide(L)'
;MKKLIFLLMGTLLLTTACSSKDSEQKPVEKEEVAVDSGQNEEFSKFPEYSIVSEQIPSAEYEVSVETDSEDERVLLFENKQGKSYKGIYLKSRDILQIRDLEEDRLIYNKIFRP
;
A
#
# COMPACT_ATOMS: atom_id res chain seq x y z
N MET A 1 -41.99 -2.68 -3.63
CA MET A 1 -41.14 -1.52 -3.98
C MET A 1 -41.97 -0.24 -3.94
N LYS A 2 -41.86 0.56 -2.88
CA LYS A 2 -42.48 1.89 -2.79
C LYS A 2 -41.35 2.91 -2.95
N LYS A 3 -41.39 3.66 -4.04
CA LYS A 3 -40.42 4.71 -4.38
C LYS A 3 -40.83 5.96 -3.62
N LEU A 4 -39.94 6.52 -2.80
CA LEU A 4 -40.15 7.82 -2.17
C LEU A 4 -39.27 8.84 -2.90
N ILE A 5 -39.92 9.71 -3.65
CA ILE A 5 -39.36 10.84 -4.37
C ILE A 5 -39.27 11.99 -3.37
N PHE A 6 -38.05 12.49 -3.11
CA PHE A 6 -37.87 13.82 -2.55
C PHE A 6 -37.33 14.74 -3.64
N LEU A 7 -38.25 15.54 -4.16
CA LEU A 7 -38.05 16.61 -5.11
C LEU A 7 -37.79 17.89 -4.30
N LEU A 8 -36.57 18.41 -4.36
CA LEU A 8 -36.25 19.76 -3.90
C LEU A 8 -35.59 20.49 -5.05
N MET A 9 -36.43 21.30 -5.70
CA MET A 9 -36.10 22.14 -6.83
C MET A 9 -35.60 23.49 -6.31
N GLY A 10 -34.44 23.91 -6.79
CA GLY A 10 -33.83 25.21 -6.52
C GLY A 10 -32.74 25.49 -7.55
N THR A 11 -33.17 25.77 -8.77
CA THR A 11 -32.42 26.38 -9.88
C THR A 11 -31.72 27.68 -9.40
N LEU A 12 -30.54 28.11 -9.87
CA LEU A 12 -30.24 28.49 -11.26
C LEU A 12 -28.74 28.78 -11.45
N LEU A 13 -28.17 28.12 -12.46
CA LEU A 13 -27.00 28.37 -13.33
C LEU A 13 -26.03 29.53 -13.06
N LEU A 14 -24.72 29.20 -13.03
CA LEU A 14 -23.69 29.85 -13.85
C LEU A 14 -22.77 28.76 -14.45
N THR A 15 -22.95 28.49 -15.74
CA THR A 15 -22.02 27.70 -16.55
C THR A 15 -20.74 28.51 -16.76
N THR A 16 -19.65 28.12 -16.09
CA THR A 16 -18.33 28.66 -16.40
C THR A 16 -17.70 27.78 -17.46
N ALA A 17 -17.34 28.40 -18.58
CA ALA A 17 -16.75 27.78 -19.75
C ALA A 17 -15.40 27.09 -19.40
N CYS A 18 -15.18 25.91 -19.95
CA CYS A 18 -13.84 25.32 -19.98
C CYS A 18 -12.92 26.16 -20.86
N SER A 19 -11.83 26.68 -20.28
CA SER A 19 -10.61 26.95 -21.02
C SER A 19 -9.40 26.87 -20.09
N SER A 20 -8.63 25.79 -20.26
CA SER A 20 -7.17 25.69 -20.09
C SER A 20 -6.49 26.19 -18.80
N LYS A 21 -5.72 25.24 -18.22
CA LYS A 21 -4.43 25.36 -17.52
C LYS A 21 -4.45 25.73 -16.02
N ASP A 22 -3.67 24.90 -15.31
CA ASP A 22 -3.20 24.98 -13.92
C ASP A 22 -4.23 25.05 -12.80
N SER A 23 -4.57 23.86 -12.29
CA SER A 23 -4.95 23.70 -10.90
C SER A 23 -3.67 23.60 -10.06
N GLU A 24 -3.28 24.70 -9.41
CA GLU A 24 -2.32 24.66 -8.31
C GLU A 24 -2.90 23.81 -7.17
N GLN A 25 -2.43 22.57 -7.07
CA GLN A 25 -2.59 21.76 -5.87
C GLN A 25 -1.70 22.35 -4.77
N LYS A 26 -2.36 22.96 -3.78
CA LYS A 26 -1.85 23.19 -2.43
C LYS A 26 -1.10 21.93 -1.94
N PRO A 27 0.16 22.04 -1.49
CA PRO A 27 0.93 20.88 -1.06
C PRO A 27 0.24 20.25 0.16
N VAL A 28 -0.13 18.98 -0.01
CA VAL A 28 -0.55 18.10 1.08
C VAL A 28 0.69 17.88 1.93
N GLU A 29 0.67 18.51 3.10
CA GLU A 29 1.59 18.28 4.20
C GLU A 29 1.57 16.78 4.49
N LYS A 30 2.72 16.15 4.21
CA LYS A 30 2.98 14.75 4.45
C LYS A 30 2.95 14.59 5.97
N GLU A 31 1.83 14.10 6.51
CA GLU A 31 1.78 13.62 7.88
C GLU A 31 2.84 12.51 7.99
N GLU A 32 3.97 12.87 8.58
CA GLU A 32 5.01 11.97 9.02
C GLU A 32 4.44 11.22 10.23
N VAL A 33 3.65 10.19 9.93
CA VAL A 33 3.18 9.26 10.95
C VAL A 33 4.43 8.59 11.50
N ALA A 34 4.82 8.97 12.71
CA ALA A 34 5.88 8.32 13.46
C ALA A 34 5.46 6.85 13.69
N VAL A 35 5.94 5.99 12.79
CA VAL A 35 5.81 4.54 12.89
C VAL A 35 6.69 4.08 14.05
N ASP A 36 6.06 3.35 14.98
CA ASP A 36 6.69 2.70 16.12
C ASP A 36 7.98 1.98 15.70
N SER A 37 9.10 2.53 16.18
CA SER A 37 10.40 2.42 15.50
C SER A 37 11.21 1.18 15.89
N GLY A 38 10.66 0.30 16.74
CA GLY A 38 11.41 -0.84 17.28
C GLY A 38 11.55 -2.04 16.32
N GLN A 39 10.53 -2.34 15.52
CA GLN A 39 10.57 -3.47 14.58
C GLN A 39 11.09 -3.07 13.19
N ASN A 40 10.97 -1.80 12.83
CA ASN A 40 11.26 -1.30 11.49
C ASN A 40 12.77 -1.28 11.19
N GLU A 41 13.61 -1.00 12.20
CA GLU A 41 15.06 -0.85 11.99
C GLU A 41 15.75 -2.11 11.47
N GLU A 42 15.37 -3.31 11.96
CA GLU A 42 16.02 -4.55 11.51
C GLU A 42 15.75 -4.85 10.03
N PHE A 43 14.52 -4.60 9.57
CA PHE A 43 14.10 -4.91 8.21
C PHE A 43 14.34 -3.78 7.21
N SER A 44 14.59 -2.56 7.70
CA SER A 44 14.95 -1.41 6.86
C SER A 44 16.22 -1.63 6.02
N LYS A 45 17.09 -2.56 6.43
CA LYS A 45 18.28 -2.98 5.66
C LYS A 45 17.93 -3.75 4.37
N PHE A 46 16.72 -4.30 4.30
CA PHE A 46 16.24 -5.03 3.14
C PHE A 46 15.68 -4.03 2.13
N PRO A 47 16.26 -3.94 0.93
CA PRO A 47 15.87 -2.90 -0.03
C PRO A 47 14.40 -3.02 -0.45
N GLU A 48 13.84 -4.23 -0.43
CA GLU A 48 12.43 -4.50 -0.70
C GLU A 48 11.46 -4.04 0.39
N TYR A 49 11.93 -3.87 1.63
CA TYR A 49 11.04 -3.67 2.78
C TYR A 49 10.26 -2.36 2.70
N SER A 50 10.88 -1.29 2.17
CA SER A 50 10.20 0.00 1.98
C SER A 50 8.95 -0.17 1.09
N ILE A 51 9.08 -0.83 -0.06
CA ILE A 51 7.96 -1.08 -0.97
C ILE A 51 6.90 -1.96 -0.29
N VAL A 52 7.32 -3.00 0.42
CA VAL A 52 6.36 -3.87 1.12
C VAL A 52 5.57 -3.09 2.18
N SER A 53 6.24 -2.21 2.93
CA SER A 53 5.61 -1.34 3.94
C SER A 53 4.72 -0.24 3.36
N GLU A 54 4.86 0.10 2.07
CA GLU A 54 3.93 1.00 1.38
C GLU A 54 2.66 0.27 0.91
N GLN A 55 2.77 -1.03 0.58
CA GLN A 55 1.62 -1.82 0.12
C GLN A 55 0.82 -2.44 1.26
N ILE A 56 1.46 -2.68 2.41
CA ILE A 56 0.85 -3.26 3.61
C ILE A 56 1.04 -2.27 4.76
N PRO A 57 0.00 -1.94 5.53
CA PRO A 57 0.13 -1.05 6.69
C PRO A 57 0.98 -1.71 7.79
N SER A 58 2.30 -1.56 7.71
CA SER A 58 3.29 -2.34 8.47
C SER A 58 3.18 -2.18 9.99
N ALA A 59 2.64 -1.06 10.49
CA ALA A 59 2.47 -0.81 11.93
C ALA A 59 1.51 -1.78 12.64
N GLU A 60 0.66 -2.48 11.89
CA GLU A 60 -0.29 -3.47 12.44
C GLU A 60 0.22 -4.91 12.39
N TYR A 61 1.39 -5.14 11.78
CA TYR A 61 1.90 -6.48 11.46
C TYR A 61 3.25 -6.71 12.14
N GLU A 62 3.36 -7.86 12.79
CA GLU A 62 4.64 -8.42 13.20
C GLU A 62 5.32 -9.00 11.95
N VAL A 63 6.61 -8.72 11.79
CA VAL A 63 7.39 -9.15 10.63
C VAL A 63 8.40 -10.22 11.03
N SER A 64 8.48 -11.29 10.25
CA SER A 64 9.48 -12.35 10.39
C SER A 64 10.11 -12.70 9.05
N VAL A 65 11.33 -13.25 9.11
CA VAL A 65 12.02 -13.81 7.93
C VAL A 65 11.76 -15.31 7.91
N GLU A 66 11.05 -15.79 6.90
CA GLU A 66 10.82 -17.22 6.68
C GLU A 66 12.00 -17.86 5.90
N THR A 67 12.54 -17.12 4.94
CA THR A 67 13.68 -17.55 4.11
C THR A 67 14.56 -16.35 3.81
N ASP A 68 15.89 -16.52 3.88
CA ASP A 68 16.87 -15.58 3.33
C ASP A 68 18.05 -16.36 2.74
N SER A 69 17.97 -16.65 1.44
CA SER A 69 18.98 -17.41 0.68
C SER A 69 19.63 -16.53 -0.39
N GLU A 70 20.60 -17.05 -1.15
CA GLU A 70 21.19 -16.29 -2.27
C GLU A 70 20.17 -15.95 -3.36
N ASP A 71 19.14 -16.79 -3.55
CA ASP A 71 18.16 -16.65 -4.63
C ASP A 71 16.91 -15.89 -4.22
N GLU A 72 16.48 -16.02 -2.96
CA GLU A 72 15.21 -15.45 -2.51
C GLU A 72 15.24 -14.98 -1.05
N ARG A 73 14.43 -13.96 -0.75
CA ARG A 73 14.05 -13.59 0.62
C ARG A 73 12.54 -13.60 0.75
N VAL A 74 12.03 -14.22 1.80
CA VAL A 74 10.61 -14.27 2.13
C VAL A 74 10.40 -13.63 3.49
N LEU A 75 9.68 -12.51 3.50
CA LEU A 75 9.21 -11.83 4.70
C LEU A 75 7.73 -12.17 4.92
N LEU A 76 7.40 -12.66 6.11
CA LEU A 76 6.04 -12.92 6.53
C LEU A 76 5.58 -11.77 7.43
N PHE A 77 4.38 -11.27 7.16
CA PHE A 77 3.73 -10.21 7.92
C PHE A 77 2.46 -10.80 8.51
N GLU A 78 2.34 -10.86 9.83
CA GLU A 78 1.17 -11.42 10.52
C GLU A 78 0.63 -10.43 11.53
N ASN A 79 -0.70 -10.33 11.62
CA ASN A 79 -1.35 -9.55 12.67
C ASN A 79 -2.18 -10.44 13.61
N LYS A 80 -2.62 -9.86 14.73
CA LYS A 80 -3.38 -10.57 15.76
C LYS A 80 -4.77 -11.03 15.31
N GLN A 81 -5.25 -10.55 14.17
CA GLN A 81 -6.54 -10.93 13.59
C GLN A 81 -6.42 -12.16 12.67
N GLY A 82 -5.21 -12.69 12.47
CA GLY A 82 -4.94 -13.79 11.54
C GLY A 82 -4.66 -13.34 10.11
N LYS A 83 -4.66 -12.03 9.85
CA LYS A 83 -4.30 -11.51 8.52
C LYS A 83 -2.83 -11.69 8.28
N SER A 84 -2.51 -12.20 7.10
CA SER A 84 -1.14 -12.48 6.74
C SER A 84 -0.81 -12.16 5.30
N TYR A 85 0.40 -11.63 5.10
CA TYR A 85 0.96 -11.37 3.78
C TYR A 85 2.36 -11.96 3.67
N LYS A 86 2.77 -12.31 2.46
CA LYS A 86 4.16 -12.64 2.14
C LYS A 86 4.74 -11.66 1.15
N GLY A 87 5.84 -11.01 1.53
CA GLY A 87 6.75 -10.37 0.60
C GLY A 87 7.80 -11.38 0.14
N ILE A 88 7.88 -11.64 -1.16
CA ILE A 88 8.82 -12.58 -1.78
C ILE A 88 9.71 -11.79 -2.73
N TYR A 89 10.98 -11.62 -2.36
CA TYR A 89 11.98 -10.97 -3.19
C TYR A 89 12.86 -12.02 -3.87
N LEU A 90 12.70 -12.17 -5.18
CA LEU A 90 13.52 -13.02 -6.04
C LEU A 90 14.79 -12.25 -6.45
N LYS A 91 15.88 -12.46 -5.70
CA LYS A 91 17.13 -11.69 -5.80
C LYS A 91 17.78 -11.82 -7.17
N SER A 92 17.82 -13.04 -7.73
CA SER A 92 18.45 -13.32 -9.03
C SER A 92 17.76 -12.62 -10.21
N ARG A 93 16.51 -12.17 -10.04
CA ARG A 93 15.71 -11.52 -11.09
C ARG A 93 15.32 -10.09 -10.76
N ASP A 94 15.70 -9.61 -9.57
CA ASP A 94 15.19 -8.39 -8.98
C ASP A 94 13.67 -8.28 -9.11
N ILE A 95 12.91 -9.26 -8.62
CA ILE A 95 11.44 -9.21 -8.66
C ILE A 95 10.91 -9.27 -7.24
N LEU A 96 10.06 -8.31 -6.88
CA LEU A 96 9.30 -8.34 -5.64
C LEU A 96 7.85 -8.75 -5.94
N GLN A 97 7.40 -9.77 -5.22
CA GLN A 97 6.00 -10.19 -5.16
C GLN A 97 5.45 -9.94 -3.76
N ILE A 98 4.19 -9.50 -3.66
CA ILE A 98 3.47 -9.43 -2.40
C ILE A 98 2.16 -10.20 -2.56
N ARG A 99 1.93 -11.17 -1.67
CA ARG A 99 0.73 -12.01 -1.67
C ARG A 99 -0.06 -11.83 -0.39
N ASP A 100 -1.36 -11.69 -0.56
CA ASP A 100 -2.36 -11.79 0.49
C ASP A 100 -2.67 -13.28 0.70
N LEU A 101 -2.39 -13.79 1.89
CA LEU A 101 -2.56 -15.21 2.18
C LEU A 101 -4.01 -15.55 2.58
N GLU A 102 -4.79 -14.58 3.03
CA GLU A 102 -6.19 -14.80 3.38
C GLU A 102 -7.06 -14.91 2.13
N GLU A 103 -6.83 -13.99 1.19
CA GLU A 103 -7.58 -13.91 -0.06
C GLU A 103 -6.93 -14.70 -1.22
N ASP A 104 -5.79 -15.34 -0.97
CA ASP A 104 -4.99 -16.08 -1.96
C ASP A 104 -4.77 -15.31 -3.27
N ARG A 105 -4.35 -14.04 -3.14
CA ARG A 105 -4.17 -13.13 -4.28
C ARG A 105 -2.80 -12.47 -4.30
N LEU A 106 -2.30 -12.23 -5.51
CA LEU A 106 -1.10 -11.46 -5.79
C LEU A 106 -1.47 -9.98 -5.86
N ILE A 107 -1.00 -9.18 -4.90
CA ILE A 107 -1.31 -7.73 -4.82
C ILE A 107 -0.20 -6.86 -5.40
N TYR A 108 1.02 -7.40 -5.49
CA TYR A 108 2.16 -6.73 -6.10
C TYR A 108 3.05 -7.73 -6.83
N ASN A 109 3.51 -7.38 -8.03
CA ASN A 109 4.48 -8.18 -8.80
C ASN A 109 5.20 -7.29 -9.80
N LYS A 110 6.38 -6.79 -9.42
CA LYS A 110 7.17 -5.90 -10.27
C LYS A 110 8.66 -6.19 -10.15
N ILE A 111 9.39 -5.82 -11.21
CA ILE A 111 10.83 -5.69 -11.12
C ILE A 111 11.14 -4.64 -10.06
N PHE A 112 11.94 -5.03 -9.09
CA PHE A 112 12.25 -4.29 -7.88
C PHE A 112 13.17 -3.10 -8.12
N ARG A 113 14.11 -3.21 -9.07
CA ARG A 113 15.22 -2.25 -9.26
C ARG A 113 14.82 -0.79 -8.92
N PRO A 114 15.33 -0.24 -7.80
CA PRO A 114 15.10 1.15 -7.42
C PRO A 114 15.85 2.13 -8.34
#